data_AF-A0A661P3X6-F1
#
_entry.id   AF-A0A661P3X6-F1
#
_cell.length_a   1.000
_cell.length_b   1.000
_cell.length_c   1.000
_cell.angle_alpha   90.00
_cell.angle_beta   90.00
_cell.angle_gamma   90.00
#
_symmetry.space_group_name_H-M   'P 1'
#
loop_
_entity.id
_entity.type
_entity.pdbx_description
1 polymer ?
#
loop_
_entity_poly.entity_id
_entity_poly.type
_entity_poly.pdbx_seq_one_letter_code
_entity_poly.pdbx_strand_id
1 'polypeptide(L)'
;MLGDASRAAQLVALLPDVDELGRYLTVLRQAGFVVVNGPEAACGHPLTREIVLGSIPRGVRRELHVRARRDFGVDDLRIPLEAHALHAYHAGESFEALMLLEQTAARSRARDDPEGAVRALRRALELARVEMARGELDDPESAMMMFSTKLGDALVLAGKHQDAEGILTEALGMAGPQAKERPRILASLANAAHGIGHPADAYTYLDDALRLAEKTKQTQLMDKLELMRQRWFAGS
;
A
#
# COMPACT_ATOMS: atom_id res chain seq x y z
N MET A 1 14.01 -8.30 8.73
CA MET A 1 12.77 -7.67 8.22
C MET A 1 12.43 -6.52 9.16
N LEU A 2 12.09 -5.33 8.67
CA LEU A 2 11.74 -4.19 9.54
C LEU A 2 10.53 -4.56 10.42
N GLY A 3 10.65 -4.35 11.73
CA GLY A 3 9.56 -4.53 12.70
C GLY A 3 9.29 -5.96 13.18
N ASP A 4 10.21 -6.91 12.97
CA ASP A 4 10.02 -8.31 13.38
C ASP A 4 10.52 -8.61 14.80
N ALA A 5 11.44 -7.78 15.31
CA ALA A 5 11.93 -7.84 16.68
C ALA A 5 10.98 -7.07 17.60
N SER A 6 10.56 -7.72 18.68
CA SER A 6 9.74 -7.12 19.74
C SER A 6 10.47 -7.24 21.08
N ARG A 7 10.46 -6.17 21.88
CA ARG A 7 11.01 -6.21 23.25
C ARG A 7 10.04 -6.90 24.20
N ALA A 8 10.57 -7.53 25.25
CA ALA A 8 9.75 -8.21 26.26
C ALA A 8 8.67 -7.28 26.87
N ALA A 9 8.99 -6.01 27.14
CA ALA A 9 8.04 -5.02 27.64
C ALA A 9 6.87 -4.75 26.69
N GLN A 10 7.11 -4.73 25.37
CA GLN A 10 6.05 -4.57 24.36
C GLN A 10 5.13 -5.80 24.33
N LEU A 11 5.72 -7.00 24.46
CA LEU A 11 4.94 -8.25 24.50
C LEU A 11 4.06 -8.33 25.76
N VAL A 12 4.58 -7.92 26.92
CA VAL A 12 3.78 -7.84 28.17
C VAL A 12 2.63 -6.85 28.02
N ALA A 13 2.87 -5.68 27.44
CA ALA A 13 1.83 -4.68 27.26
C ALA A 13 0.78 -5.09 26.21
N LEU A 14 1.18 -5.89 25.21
CA LEU A 14 0.27 -6.45 24.21
C LEU A 14 -0.60 -7.59 24.78
N LEU A 15 -0.02 -8.39 25.68
CA LEU A 15 -0.60 -9.59 26.27
C LEU A 15 -0.71 -9.47 27.81
N PRO A 16 -1.48 -8.48 28.33
CA PRO A 16 -1.56 -8.22 29.77
C PRO A 16 -2.16 -9.39 30.56
N ASP A 17 -2.95 -10.24 29.91
CA ASP A 17 -3.65 -11.37 30.52
C ASP A 17 -2.83 -12.67 30.48
N VAL A 18 -1.60 -12.63 29.95
CA VAL A 18 -0.71 -13.79 29.85
C VAL A 18 0.29 -13.78 30.99
N ASP A 19 -0.04 -14.53 32.04
CA ASP A 19 0.91 -14.87 33.08
C ASP A 19 2.05 -15.74 32.52
N GLU A 20 3.25 -15.61 33.10
CA GLU A 20 4.43 -16.41 32.74
C GLU A 20 4.90 -16.29 31.28
N LEU A 21 4.75 -15.11 30.64
CA LEU A 21 5.27 -14.86 29.29
C LEU A 21 6.72 -15.36 29.07
N GLY A 22 7.59 -15.19 30.07
CA GLY A 22 8.96 -15.70 30.02
C GLY A 22 9.08 -17.22 29.87
N ARG A 23 8.16 -18.00 30.47
CA ARG A 23 8.11 -19.45 30.31
C ARG A 23 7.69 -19.82 28.89
N TYR A 24 6.67 -19.16 28.34
CA TYR A 24 6.25 -19.40 26.95
C TYR A 24 7.34 -19.05 25.95
N LEU A 25 8.02 -17.91 26.11
CA LEU A 25 9.17 -17.54 25.27
C LEU A 25 10.30 -18.57 25.35
N THR A 26 10.55 -19.13 26.53
CA THR A 26 11.55 -20.19 26.72
C THR A 26 11.17 -21.46 25.94
N VAL A 27 9.90 -21.90 26.04
CA VAL A 27 9.41 -23.08 25.30
C VAL A 27 9.47 -22.84 23.79
N LEU A 28 9.03 -21.68 23.31
CA LEU A 28 9.06 -21.33 21.89
C LEU A 28 10.50 -21.24 21.36
N ARG A 29 11.44 -20.74 22.17
CA ARG A 29 12.86 -20.70 21.83
C ARG A 29 13.46 -22.10 21.73
N GLN A 30 13.16 -22.98 22.70
CA GLN A 30 13.65 -24.37 22.69
C GLN A 30 13.12 -25.16 21.48
N ALA A 31 11.89 -24.89 21.06
CA ALA A 31 11.29 -25.48 19.88
C ALA A 31 11.72 -24.83 18.54
N GLY A 32 12.53 -23.76 18.58
CA GLY A 32 13.02 -23.08 17.37
C GLY A 32 12.03 -22.12 16.70
N PHE A 33 10.88 -21.85 17.32
CA PHE A 33 9.87 -20.93 16.76
C PHE A 33 10.22 -19.45 16.96
N VAL A 34 10.99 -19.14 18.00
CA VAL A 34 11.42 -17.78 18.36
C VAL A 34 12.92 -17.75 18.57
N VAL A 35 13.56 -16.70 18.06
CA VAL A 35 14.95 -16.36 18.38
C VAL A 35 14.93 -15.20 19.36
N VAL A 36 15.70 -15.31 20.45
CA VAL A 36 15.82 -14.28 21.47
C VAL A 36 17.26 -13.77 21.48
N ASN A 37 17.44 -12.50 21.12
CA ASN A 37 18.73 -11.81 21.07
C ASN A 37 18.71 -10.64 22.06
N GLY A 38 19.28 -10.84 23.25
CA GLY A 38 19.23 -9.85 24.33
C GLY A 38 17.78 -9.56 24.76
N PRO A 39 17.31 -8.29 24.75
CA PRO A 39 15.95 -7.94 25.15
C PRO A 39 14.89 -8.16 24.05
N GLU A 40 15.31 -8.57 22.86
CA GLU A 40 14.45 -8.69 21.68
C GLU A 40 14.13 -10.15 21.35
N ALA A 41 12.88 -10.41 21.02
CA ALA A 41 12.38 -11.67 20.50
C ALA A 41 11.85 -11.48 19.08
N ALA A 42 12.18 -12.40 18.18
CA ALA A 42 11.69 -12.41 16.80
C ALA A 42 11.30 -13.83 16.39
N CYS A 43 10.47 -13.97 15.35
CA CYS A 43 10.16 -15.29 14.80
C CYS A 43 11.43 -15.93 14.22
N GLY A 44 11.65 -17.22 14.47
CA GLY A 44 12.84 -17.94 13.99
C GLY A 44 12.85 -18.13 12.47
N HIS A 45 11.68 -18.15 11.83
CA HIS A 45 11.53 -18.24 10.39
C HIS A 45 10.30 -17.45 9.90
N PRO A 46 10.36 -16.76 8.74
CA PRO A 46 9.23 -16.01 8.19
C PRO A 46 7.95 -16.86 8.01
N LEU A 47 8.10 -18.12 7.61
CA LEU A 47 6.96 -19.04 7.44
C LEU A 47 6.22 -19.32 8.77
N THR A 48 6.93 -19.40 9.90
CA THR A 48 6.30 -19.58 11.21
C THR A 48 5.36 -18.42 11.51
N ARG A 49 5.80 -17.19 11.23
CA ARG A 49 5.00 -15.99 11.38
C ARG A 49 3.74 -16.05 10.50
N GLU A 50 3.89 -16.43 9.24
CA GLU A 50 2.76 -16.53 8.31
C GLU A 50 1.72 -17.55 8.76
N ILE A 51 2.17 -18.75 9.18
CA ILE A 51 1.29 -19.81 9.69
C ILE A 51 0.58 -19.34 10.97
N VAL A 52 1.32 -18.78 11.93
CA VAL A 52 0.74 -18.29 13.18
C VAL A 52 -0.27 -17.18 12.90
N LEU A 53 0.09 -16.16 12.11
CA LEU A 53 -0.83 -15.08 11.74
C LEU A 53 -2.07 -15.57 10.99
N GLY A 54 -1.95 -16.63 10.19
CA GLY A 54 -3.06 -17.28 9.48
C GLY A 54 -3.98 -18.10 10.39
N SER A 55 -3.45 -18.63 11.50
CA SER A 55 -4.20 -19.43 12.46
C SER A 55 -4.96 -18.62 13.53
N ILE A 56 -4.57 -17.36 13.76
CA ILE A 56 -5.23 -16.51 14.77
C ILE A 56 -6.65 -16.17 14.30
N PRO A 57 -7.69 -16.41 15.12
CA PRO A 57 -9.05 -15.99 14.81
C PRO A 57 -9.14 -14.50 14.47
N ARG A 58 -9.94 -14.14 13.46
CA ARG A 58 -10.00 -12.77 12.91
C ARG A 58 -10.23 -11.69 13.98
N GLY A 59 -11.13 -11.93 14.94
CA GLY A 59 -11.42 -10.99 16.04
C GLY A 59 -10.22 -10.80 16.95
N VAL A 60 -9.60 -11.89 17.39
CA VAL A 60 -8.38 -11.86 18.23
C VAL A 60 -7.24 -11.13 17.51
N ARG A 61 -7.04 -11.41 16.22
CA ARG A 61 -6.03 -10.72 15.41
C ARG A 61 -6.29 -9.21 15.35
N ARG A 62 -7.53 -8.80 15.10
CA ARG A 62 -7.92 -7.38 15.10
C ARG A 62 -7.58 -6.72 16.44
N GLU A 63 -7.97 -7.33 17.56
CA GLU A 63 -7.69 -6.81 18.91
C GLU A 63 -6.19 -6.68 19.19
N LEU A 64 -5.38 -7.67 18.81
CA LEU A 64 -3.93 -7.59 18.93
C LEU A 64 -3.37 -6.42 18.11
N HIS A 65 -3.85 -6.19 16.89
CA HIS A 65 -3.41 -5.03 16.10
C HIS A 65 -3.88 -3.70 16.70
N VAL A 66 -5.09 -3.62 17.29
CA VAL A 66 -5.55 -2.44 18.03
C VAL A 66 -4.63 -2.15 19.22
N ARG A 67 -4.28 -3.18 20.01
CA ARG A 67 -3.39 -3.03 21.18
C ARG A 67 -1.97 -2.64 20.75
N ALA A 68 -1.45 -3.22 19.67
CA ALA A 68 -0.10 -2.93 19.16
C ALA A 68 0.09 -1.50 18.67
N ARG A 69 -1.00 -0.76 18.42
CA ARG A 69 -0.96 0.67 18.06
C ARG A 69 -0.83 1.59 19.27
N ARG A 70 -1.07 1.09 20.48
CA ARG A 70 -0.96 1.91 21.69
C ARG A 70 0.50 2.30 21.86
N ASP A 71 0.72 3.59 22.16
CA ASP A 71 2.02 4.04 22.63
C ASP A 71 2.29 3.33 23.96
N PHE A 72 3.34 2.50 23.97
CA PHE A 72 3.71 1.74 25.16
C PHE A 72 4.54 2.57 26.15
N GLY A 73 4.76 3.87 25.89
CA GLY A 73 5.45 4.77 26.82
C GLY A 73 6.89 4.35 27.14
N VAL A 74 7.47 3.48 26.31
CA VAL A 74 8.88 3.12 26.40
C VAL A 74 9.61 4.12 25.51
N ASP A 75 10.14 5.15 26.15
CA ASP A 75 11.00 6.16 25.51
C ASP A 75 12.00 5.45 24.57
N ASP A 76 12.05 5.89 23.31
CA ASP A 76 12.88 5.42 22.18
C ASP A 76 12.36 4.34 21.20
N LEU A 77 11.12 3.84 21.29
CA LEU A 77 10.60 2.90 20.28
C LEU A 77 9.39 3.42 19.51
N ARG A 78 9.61 4.46 18.70
CA ARG A 78 8.61 4.89 17.71
C ARG A 78 8.39 3.76 16.69
N ILE A 79 7.17 3.23 16.64
CA ILE A 79 6.77 2.21 15.66
C ILE A 79 7.08 2.76 14.24
N PRO A 80 7.83 2.02 13.40
CA PRO A 80 8.07 2.44 12.02
C PRO A 80 6.76 2.69 11.28
N LEU A 81 6.74 3.67 10.38
CA LEU A 81 5.54 4.03 9.60
C LEU A 81 4.91 2.80 8.93
N GLU A 82 5.74 1.93 8.37
CA GLU A 82 5.34 0.70 7.68
C GLU A 82 4.60 -0.26 8.64
N ALA A 83 5.10 -0.41 9.87
CA ALA A 83 4.46 -1.23 10.90
C ALA A 83 3.17 -0.56 11.38
N HIS A 84 3.16 0.76 11.57
CA HIS A 84 1.96 1.49 11.97
C HIS A 84 0.83 1.33 10.94
N ALA A 85 1.14 1.47 9.65
CA ALA A 85 0.19 1.25 8.56
C ALA A 85 -0.40 -0.16 8.58
N LEU A 86 0.42 -1.19 8.81
CA LEU A 86 -0.03 -2.58 8.91
C LEU A 86 -0.94 -2.83 10.12
N HIS A 87 -0.61 -2.23 11.27
CA HIS A 87 -1.48 -2.34 12.45
C HIS A 87 -2.81 -1.63 12.23
N ALA A 88 -2.83 -0.42 11.66
CA ALA A 88 -4.08 0.27 11.33
C ALA A 88 -4.96 -0.53 10.35
N TYR A 89 -4.35 -1.07 9.28
CA TYR A 89 -5.03 -1.90 8.29
C TYR A 89 -5.69 -3.13 8.92
N HIS A 90 -4.96 -3.88 9.76
CA HIS A 90 -5.52 -5.08 10.40
C HIS A 90 -6.42 -4.79 11.61
N ALA A 91 -6.28 -3.62 12.25
CA ALA A 91 -7.19 -3.13 13.28
C ALA A 91 -8.55 -2.71 12.71
N GLY A 92 -8.66 -2.53 11.39
CA GLY A 92 -9.88 -2.08 10.73
C GLY A 92 -10.14 -0.59 10.91
N GLU A 93 -9.09 0.22 11.05
CA GLU A 93 -9.16 1.69 11.10
C GLU A 93 -8.97 2.23 9.69
N SER A 94 -10.01 2.09 8.86
CA SER A 94 -9.85 2.13 7.41
C SER A 94 -9.33 3.47 6.88
N PHE A 95 -9.89 4.60 7.35
CA PHE A 95 -9.43 5.93 6.94
C PHE A 95 -7.95 6.18 7.30
N GLU A 96 -7.56 5.89 8.54
CA GLU A 96 -6.19 6.05 9.01
C GLU A 96 -5.21 5.11 8.26
N ALA A 97 -5.62 3.86 8.05
CA ALA A 97 -4.82 2.90 7.31
C ALA A 97 -4.57 3.35 5.87
N LEU A 98 -5.56 3.89 5.16
CA LEU A 98 -5.39 4.41 3.81
C LEU A 98 -4.36 5.56 3.78
N MET A 99 -4.44 6.50 4.72
CA MET A 99 -3.45 7.59 4.83
C MET A 99 -2.04 7.07 5.13
N LEU A 100 -1.89 6.15 6.07
CA LEU A 100 -0.58 5.60 6.45
C LEU A 100 0.03 4.72 5.34
N LEU A 101 -0.80 3.98 4.60
CA LEU A 101 -0.37 3.20 3.44
C LEU A 101 0.07 4.10 2.29
N GLU A 102 -0.62 5.23 2.05
CA GLU A 102 -0.17 6.23 1.08
C GLU A 102 1.20 6.82 1.47
N GLN A 103 1.37 7.22 2.73
CA GLN A 103 2.64 7.74 3.23
C GLN A 103 3.75 6.68 3.12
N THR A 104 3.44 5.42 3.41
CA THR A 104 4.37 4.30 3.24
C THR A 104 4.81 4.15 1.79
N ALA A 105 3.86 4.25 0.85
CA ALA A 105 4.16 4.18 -0.58
C ALA A 105 5.04 5.36 -1.03
N ALA A 106 4.73 6.58 -0.60
CA ALA A 106 5.53 7.77 -0.90
C ALA A 106 6.96 7.64 -0.34
N ARG A 107 7.12 7.15 0.90
CA ARG A 107 8.43 6.92 1.51
C ARG A 107 9.23 5.83 0.80
N SER A 108 8.57 4.78 0.33
CA SER A 108 9.22 3.72 -0.46
C SER A 108 9.73 4.25 -1.80
N ARG A 109 8.92 5.06 -2.51
CA ARG A 109 9.35 5.76 -3.73
C ARG A 109 10.55 6.68 -3.49
N ALA A 110 10.55 7.44 -2.39
CA ALA A 110 11.65 8.32 -2.04
C ALA A 110 12.97 7.58 -1.75
N ARG A 111 12.91 6.28 -1.46
CA ARG A 111 14.06 5.39 -1.23
C ARG A 111 14.44 4.56 -2.48
N ASP A 112 13.80 4.83 -3.62
CA ASP A 112 13.96 4.03 -4.83
C ASP A 112 13.59 2.54 -4.62
N ASP A 113 12.58 2.29 -3.75
CA ASP A 113 11.98 0.97 -3.53
C ASP A 113 10.58 0.92 -4.19
N PRO A 114 10.51 0.67 -5.50
CA PRO A 114 9.23 0.59 -6.21
C PRO A 114 8.38 -0.60 -5.73
N GLU A 115 9.01 -1.70 -5.32
CA GLU A 115 8.31 -2.88 -4.79
C GLU A 115 7.64 -2.60 -3.44
N GLY A 116 8.29 -1.82 -2.57
CA GLY A 116 7.70 -1.31 -1.33
C GLY A 116 6.46 -0.47 -1.59
N ALA A 117 6.51 0.41 -2.59
CA ALA A 117 5.38 1.23 -2.99
C ALA A 117 4.23 0.38 -3.54
N VAL A 118 4.52 -0.60 -4.40
CA VAL A 118 3.52 -1.55 -4.94
C VAL A 118 2.83 -2.31 -3.80
N ARG A 119 3.59 -2.85 -2.84
CA ARG A 119 3.00 -3.60 -1.71
C ARG A 119 2.07 -2.75 -0.85
N ALA A 120 2.44 -1.49 -0.57
CA ALA A 120 1.61 -0.58 0.21
C ALA A 120 0.32 -0.21 -0.55
N LEU A 121 0.43 0.13 -1.83
CA LEU A 121 -0.70 0.55 -2.66
C LEU A 121 -1.67 -0.59 -2.97
N ARG A 122 -1.19 -1.84 -3.12
CA ARG A 122 -2.07 -3.02 -3.25
C ARG A 122 -2.97 -3.18 -2.02
N ARG A 123 -2.43 -3.02 -0.81
CA ARG A 123 -3.23 -3.06 0.43
C ARG A 123 -4.21 -1.90 0.53
N ALA A 124 -3.80 -0.71 0.11
CA ALA A 124 -4.69 0.45 0.12
C ALA A 124 -5.88 0.27 -0.85
N LEU A 125 -5.63 -0.26 -2.05
CA LEU A 125 -6.69 -0.57 -3.02
C LEU A 125 -7.63 -1.68 -2.52
N GLU A 126 -7.08 -2.75 -1.92
CA GLU A 126 -7.88 -3.81 -1.31
C GLU A 126 -8.79 -3.24 -0.21
N LEU A 127 -8.24 -2.38 0.66
CA LEU A 127 -9.00 -1.74 1.72
C LEU A 127 -10.11 -0.83 1.17
N ALA A 128 -9.80 0.00 0.16
CA ALA A 128 -10.80 0.85 -0.49
C ALA A 128 -11.95 0.02 -1.10
N ARG A 129 -11.65 -1.13 -1.72
CA ARG A 129 -12.66 -2.07 -2.25
C ARG A 129 -13.53 -2.66 -1.14
N VAL A 130 -12.92 -3.04 -0.01
CA VAL A 130 -13.67 -3.56 1.15
C VAL A 130 -14.60 -2.50 1.72
N GLU A 131 -14.15 -1.25 1.83
CA GLU A 131 -14.96 -0.17 2.37
C GLU A 131 -16.08 0.31 1.45
N MET A 132 -15.92 0.18 0.13
CA MET A 132 -17.02 0.38 -0.82
C MET A 132 -18.22 -0.52 -0.49
N ALA A 133 -17.97 -1.76 -0.04
CA ALA A 133 -19.04 -2.68 0.35
C ALA A 133 -19.64 -2.38 1.74
N ARG A 134 -18.92 -1.65 2.60
CA ARG A 134 -19.34 -1.33 3.98
C ARG A 134 -20.00 0.04 4.11
N GLY A 135 -19.61 1.00 3.27
CA GLY A 135 -20.11 2.37 3.28
C GLY A 135 -19.54 3.27 4.37
N GLU A 136 -18.37 2.95 4.94
CA GLU A 136 -17.73 3.78 5.98
C GLU A 136 -16.89 4.95 5.41
N LEU A 137 -16.60 4.94 4.10
CA LEU A 137 -15.93 6.04 3.41
C LEU A 137 -16.95 6.98 2.77
N ASP A 138 -16.67 8.28 2.82
CA ASP A 138 -17.50 9.32 2.20
C ASP A 138 -17.54 9.18 0.67
N ASP A 139 -16.40 8.84 0.05
CA ASP A 139 -16.27 8.66 -1.41
C ASP A 139 -15.33 7.48 -1.74
N PRO A 140 -15.81 6.23 -1.59
CA PRO A 140 -15.00 5.03 -1.82
C PRO A 140 -14.59 4.88 -3.30
N GLU A 141 -15.41 5.36 -4.24
CA GLU A 141 -15.11 5.29 -5.68
C GLU A 141 -13.90 6.16 -6.04
N SER A 142 -13.86 7.39 -5.53
CA SER A 142 -12.71 8.27 -5.71
C SER A 142 -11.45 7.71 -5.07
N ALA A 143 -11.55 7.13 -3.87
CA ALA A 143 -10.43 6.44 -3.23
C ALA A 143 -9.93 5.26 -4.10
N MET A 144 -10.82 4.44 -4.64
CA MET A 144 -10.46 3.34 -5.54
C MET A 144 -9.76 3.82 -6.80
N MET A 145 -10.28 4.86 -7.47
CA MET A 145 -9.63 5.45 -8.66
C MET A 145 -8.25 6.02 -8.33
N MET A 146 -8.14 6.72 -7.20
CA MET A 146 -6.87 7.30 -6.73
C MET A 146 -5.82 6.22 -6.45
N PHE A 147 -6.16 5.20 -5.67
CA PHE A 147 -5.22 4.14 -5.32
C PHE A 147 -4.90 3.23 -6.51
N SER A 148 -5.85 2.99 -7.41
CA SER A 148 -5.59 2.25 -8.67
C SER A 148 -4.60 3.00 -9.56
N THR A 149 -4.77 4.32 -9.71
CA THR A 149 -3.86 5.17 -10.49
C THR A 149 -2.46 5.15 -9.88
N LYS A 150 -2.34 5.41 -8.57
CA LYS A 150 -1.05 5.38 -7.87
C LYS A 150 -0.39 4.00 -7.96
N LEU A 151 -1.16 2.91 -7.85
CA LEU A 151 -0.66 1.56 -7.98
C LEU A 151 -0.15 1.28 -9.40
N GLY A 152 -0.90 1.70 -10.44
CA GLY A 152 -0.45 1.63 -11.83
C GLY A 152 0.89 2.33 -12.04
N ASP A 153 1.04 3.56 -11.55
CA ASP A 153 2.31 4.29 -11.60
C ASP A 153 3.45 3.55 -10.89
N ALA A 154 3.18 2.97 -9.71
CA ALA A 154 4.18 2.20 -8.97
C ALA A 154 4.59 0.92 -9.70
N LEU A 155 3.65 0.26 -10.39
CA LEU A 155 3.90 -0.93 -11.19
C LEU A 155 4.73 -0.60 -12.43
N VAL A 156 4.46 0.52 -13.10
CA VAL A 156 5.30 1.01 -14.22
C VAL A 156 6.73 1.26 -13.75
N LEU A 157 6.92 1.91 -12.60
CA LEU A 157 8.24 2.13 -12.01
C LEU A 157 8.95 0.81 -11.62
N ALA A 158 8.18 -0.21 -11.25
CA ALA A 158 8.70 -1.55 -10.97
C ALA A 158 8.95 -2.40 -12.24
N GLY A 159 8.72 -1.85 -13.44
CA GLY A 159 8.83 -2.58 -14.71
C GLY A 159 7.68 -3.57 -14.98
N LYS A 160 6.62 -3.55 -14.17
CA LYS A 160 5.46 -4.45 -14.25
C LYS A 160 4.36 -3.81 -15.10
N HIS A 161 4.68 -3.50 -16.35
CA HIS A 161 3.80 -2.70 -17.21
C HIS A 161 2.46 -3.39 -17.54
N GLN A 162 2.45 -4.71 -17.74
CA GLN A 162 1.22 -5.48 -18.00
C GLN A 162 0.26 -5.45 -16.79
N ASP A 163 0.78 -5.64 -15.57
CA ASP A 163 -0.01 -5.51 -14.34
C ASP A 163 -0.59 -4.08 -14.20
N ALA A 164 0.22 -3.07 -14.57
CA ALA A 164 -0.20 -1.67 -14.51
C ALA A 164 -1.37 -1.41 -15.48
N GLU A 165 -1.25 -1.85 -16.72
CA GLU A 165 -2.29 -1.70 -17.75
C GLU A 165 -3.61 -2.33 -17.32
N GLY A 166 -3.58 -3.54 -16.76
CA GLY A 166 -4.78 -4.22 -16.27
C GLY A 166 -5.51 -3.44 -15.17
N ILE A 167 -4.78 -2.99 -14.15
CA ILE A 167 -5.35 -2.22 -13.04
C ILE A 167 -5.87 -0.86 -13.50
N LEU A 168 -5.14 -0.18 -14.38
CA LEU A 168 -5.54 1.14 -14.88
C LEU A 168 -6.74 1.06 -15.83
N THR A 169 -6.87 -0.03 -16.61
CA THR A 169 -8.04 -0.27 -17.46
C THR A 169 -9.29 -0.53 -16.62
N GLU A 170 -9.16 -1.30 -15.53
CA GLU A 170 -10.24 -1.48 -14.56
C GLU A 170 -10.65 -0.13 -13.95
N ALA A 171 -9.68 0.69 -13.54
CA ALA A 171 -9.93 2.03 -13.00
C ALA A 171 -10.64 2.95 -14.02
N LEU A 172 -10.24 2.90 -15.30
CA LEU A 172 -10.86 3.68 -16.37
C LEU A 172 -12.30 3.24 -16.64
N GLY A 173 -12.59 1.94 -16.50
CA GLY A 173 -13.92 1.37 -16.64
C GLY A 173 -14.87 1.80 -15.52
N MET A 174 -14.36 1.93 -14.30
CA MET A 174 -15.13 2.44 -13.15
C MET A 174 -15.34 3.96 -13.22
N ALA A 175 -14.36 4.70 -13.74
CA ALA A 175 -14.46 6.14 -13.87
C ALA A 175 -15.53 6.53 -14.90
N GLY A 176 -16.68 7.03 -14.47
CA GLY A 176 -17.73 7.51 -15.38
C GLY A 176 -17.22 8.59 -16.36
N PRO A 177 -17.83 8.80 -17.54
CA PRO A 177 -17.27 9.61 -18.63
C PRO A 177 -16.87 11.06 -18.30
N GLN A 178 -17.43 11.64 -17.22
CA GLN A 178 -17.12 13.00 -16.75
C GLN A 178 -16.31 13.03 -15.45
N ALA A 179 -15.83 11.89 -14.95
CA ALA A 179 -15.02 11.82 -13.73
C ALA A 179 -13.72 12.62 -13.92
N LYS A 180 -13.38 13.42 -12.91
CA LYS A 180 -12.23 14.35 -12.94
C LYS A 180 -10.90 13.62 -12.96
N GLU A 181 -10.92 12.35 -12.55
CA GLU A 181 -9.80 11.44 -12.41
C GLU A 181 -9.39 10.81 -13.75
N ARG A 182 -10.31 10.76 -14.75
CA ARG A 182 -10.06 10.11 -16.06
C ARG A 182 -8.80 10.59 -16.77
N PRO A 183 -8.47 11.90 -16.85
CA PRO A 183 -7.25 12.35 -17.51
C PRO A 183 -5.98 11.76 -16.89
N ARG A 184 -5.95 11.59 -15.56
CA ARG A 184 -4.80 11.00 -14.85
C ARG A 184 -4.68 9.50 -15.09
N ILE A 185 -5.81 8.79 -15.12
CA ILE A 185 -5.84 7.35 -15.43
C ILE A 185 -5.31 7.12 -16.85
N LEU A 186 -5.79 7.89 -17.83
CA LEU A 186 -5.33 7.82 -19.22
C LEU A 186 -3.84 8.16 -19.37
N ALA A 187 -3.36 9.19 -18.67
CA ALA A 187 -1.94 9.51 -18.64
C ALA A 187 -1.07 8.34 -18.12
N SER A 188 -1.56 7.64 -17.09
CA SER A 188 -0.88 6.49 -16.51
C SER A 188 -0.93 5.28 -17.46
N LEU A 189 -2.04 5.08 -18.17
CA LEU A 189 -2.16 4.06 -19.23
C LEU A 189 -1.21 4.32 -20.38
N ALA A 190 -1.08 5.59 -20.82
CA ALA A 190 -0.11 5.96 -21.83
C ALA A 190 1.32 5.57 -21.44
N ASN A 191 1.68 5.80 -20.17
CA ASN A 191 2.99 5.41 -19.63
C ASN A 191 3.18 3.89 -19.57
N ALA A 192 2.16 3.14 -19.16
CA ALA A 192 2.20 1.68 -19.17
C ALA A 192 2.34 1.13 -20.61
N ALA A 193 1.52 1.59 -21.55
CA ALA A 193 1.56 1.17 -22.95
C ALA A 193 2.90 1.51 -23.63
N HIS A 194 3.46 2.69 -23.33
CA HIS A 194 4.78 3.08 -23.83
C HIS A 194 5.87 2.13 -23.30
N GLY A 195 5.81 1.75 -22.02
CA GLY A 195 6.75 0.80 -21.41
C GLY A 195 6.67 -0.63 -21.97
N ILE A 196 5.52 -1.06 -22.48
CA ILE A 196 5.33 -2.37 -23.16
C ILE A 196 5.85 -2.32 -24.61
N GLY A 197 6.07 -1.13 -25.17
CA GLY A 197 6.46 -0.96 -26.57
C GLY A 197 5.27 -0.86 -27.53
N HIS A 198 4.11 -0.39 -27.05
CA HIS A 198 2.93 -0.11 -27.88
C HIS A 198 2.75 1.41 -28.07
N PRO A 199 3.54 2.06 -28.95
CA PRO A 199 3.54 3.52 -29.08
C PRO A 199 2.22 4.09 -29.64
N ALA A 200 1.50 3.33 -30.46
CA ALA A 200 0.20 3.77 -31.00
C ALA A 200 -0.88 3.89 -29.91
N ASP A 201 -0.96 2.90 -29.02
CA ASP A 201 -1.87 2.91 -27.87
C ASP A 201 -1.46 4.02 -26.89
N ALA A 202 -0.15 4.14 -26.61
CA ALA A 202 0.38 5.20 -25.77
C ALA A 202 0.02 6.60 -26.28
N TYR A 203 0.13 6.84 -27.59
CA TYR A 203 -0.26 8.10 -28.21
C TYR A 203 -1.77 8.34 -28.06
N THR A 204 -2.59 7.33 -28.35
CA THR A 204 -4.06 7.43 -28.24
C THR A 204 -4.49 7.79 -26.82
N TYR A 205 -3.96 7.10 -25.80
CA TYR A 205 -4.27 7.43 -24.41
C TYR A 205 -3.78 8.82 -24.01
N LEU A 206 -2.63 9.26 -24.51
CA LEU A 206 -2.06 10.57 -24.21
C LEU A 206 -2.88 11.72 -24.84
N ASP A 207 -3.33 11.55 -26.08
CA ASP A 207 -4.19 12.52 -26.76
C ASP A 207 -5.55 12.64 -26.05
N ASP A 208 -6.14 11.51 -25.68
CA ASP A 208 -7.37 11.48 -24.89
C ASP A 208 -7.20 12.15 -23.52
N ALA A 209 -6.06 11.92 -22.85
CA ALA A 209 -5.74 12.57 -21.58
C ALA A 209 -5.64 14.10 -21.73
N LEU A 210 -4.95 14.59 -22.77
CA LEU A 210 -4.81 16.02 -23.06
C LEU A 210 -6.16 16.68 -23.32
N ARG A 211 -6.97 16.10 -24.21
CA ARG A 211 -8.31 16.60 -24.56
C ARG A 211 -9.23 16.70 -23.35
N LEU A 212 -9.21 15.69 -22.46
CA LEU A 212 -10.03 15.72 -21.25
C LEU A 212 -9.45 16.65 -20.18
N ALA A 213 -8.12 16.77 -20.06
CA ALA A 213 -7.48 17.71 -19.15
C ALA A 213 -7.81 19.16 -19.55
N GLU A 214 -7.83 19.48 -20.84
CA GLU A 214 -8.25 20.78 -21.38
C GLU A 214 -9.72 21.07 -21.04
N LYS A 215 -10.63 20.14 -21.35
CA LYS A 215 -12.06 20.27 -21.05
C LYS A 215 -12.32 20.51 -19.56
N THR A 216 -11.53 19.88 -18.70
CA THR A 216 -11.64 19.99 -17.24
C THR A 216 -10.76 21.08 -16.62
N LYS A 217 -10.06 21.88 -17.45
CA LYS A 217 -9.18 22.99 -17.05
C LYS A 217 -8.07 22.57 -16.06
N GLN A 218 -7.50 21.38 -16.25
CA GLN A 218 -6.39 20.87 -15.44
C GLN A 218 -5.04 21.32 -15.99
N THR A 219 -4.74 22.63 -15.94
CA THR A 219 -3.56 23.24 -16.58
C THR A 219 -2.23 22.56 -16.19
N GLN A 220 -2.02 22.29 -14.90
CA GLN A 220 -0.80 21.62 -14.43
C GLN A 220 -0.63 20.19 -14.98
N LEU A 221 -1.73 19.49 -15.25
CA LEU A 221 -1.69 18.17 -15.86
C LEU A 221 -1.38 18.30 -17.36
N MET A 222 -2.00 19.26 -18.05
CA MET A 222 -1.72 19.52 -19.46
C MET A 222 -0.23 19.77 -19.72
N ASP A 223 0.40 20.67 -18.95
CA ASP A 223 1.84 20.98 -19.10
C ASP A 223 2.71 19.71 -19.00
N LYS A 224 2.38 18.82 -18.07
CA LYS A 224 3.08 17.53 -17.91
C LYS A 224 2.85 16.59 -19.09
N LEU A 225 1.62 16.51 -19.58
CA LEU A 225 1.26 15.63 -20.70
C LEU A 225 1.87 16.12 -22.02
N GLU A 226 1.94 17.43 -22.24
CA GLU A 226 2.61 18.00 -23.40
C GLU A 226 4.11 17.70 -23.40
N LEU A 227 4.77 17.86 -22.25
CA LEU A 227 6.17 17.49 -22.09
C LEU A 227 6.39 15.99 -22.35
N MET A 228 5.49 15.14 -21.85
CA MET A 228 5.53 13.70 -22.09
C MET A 228 5.37 13.36 -23.57
N ARG A 229 4.42 14.01 -24.26
CA ARG A 229 4.18 13.84 -25.70
C ARG A 229 5.41 14.24 -26.52
N GLN A 230 6.01 15.39 -26.21
CA GLN A 230 7.25 15.83 -26.86
C GLN A 230 8.38 14.83 -26.62
N ARG A 231 8.58 14.37 -25.39
CA ARG A 231 9.67 13.44 -25.06
C ARG A 231 9.56 12.11 -25.80
N TRP A 232 8.36 11.58 -25.97
CA TRP A 232 8.15 10.25 -26.56
C TRP A 232 8.01 10.26 -28.07
N PHE A 233 7.53 11.37 -28.66
CA PHE A 233 7.14 11.42 -30.07
C PHE A 233 7.78 12.58 -30.85
N ALA A 234 8.64 13.40 -30.24
CA ALA A 234 9.46 14.36 -31.00
C ALA A 234 10.59 13.63 -31.70
N GLY A 235 10.31 13.13 -32.91
CA GLY A 235 11.29 12.43 -33.76
C GLY A 235 10.75 11.23 -34.54
N SER A 236 9.45 10.89 -34.39
CA SER A 236 8.74 9.92 -35.23
C SER A 236 8.17 10.55 -36.50
#